data_AF-A0A942GQ35-F1
#
_entry.id   AF-A0A942GQ35-F1
#
_cell.length_a   1.000
_cell.length_b   1.000
_cell.length_c   1.000
_cell.angle_alpha   90.00
_cell.angle_beta   90.00
_cell.angle_gamma   90.00
#
_symmetry.space_group_name_H-M   'P 1'
#
loop_
_entity.id
_entity.type
_entity.pdbx_description
1 polymer ?
#
loop_
_entity_poly.entity_id
_entity_poly.type
_entity_poly.pdbx_seq_one_letter_code
_entity_poly.pdbx_strand_id
1 'polypeptide(L)'
;MWKTFLTTFWLVFLAELGDKTQLATMLLVAQHKSPWVVFAGAAIALVFSSLLGVLFGSTIARFVPQNYIQSGAGVTFIIIGALLLFGKF
;
A
#
# COMPACT_ATOMS: atom_id res chain seq x y z
N MET A 1 4.90 12.22 -19.06
CA MET A 1 4.33 10.91 -18.68
C MET A 1 5.40 9.92 -18.20
N TRP A 2 6.44 9.62 -18.97
CA TRP A 2 7.51 8.69 -18.54
C TRP A 2 8.21 9.09 -17.23
N LYS A 3 8.50 10.40 -17.04
CA LYS A 3 9.07 10.91 -15.78
C LYS A 3 8.20 10.60 -14.56
N THR A 4 6.90 10.91 -14.62
CA THR A 4 5.95 10.65 -13.54
C THR A 4 5.85 9.16 -13.23
N PHE A 5 5.80 8.31 -14.26
CA PHE A 5 5.79 6.87 -14.09
C PHE A 5 7.03 6.36 -13.34
N LEU A 6 8.24 6.74 -13.78
CA LEU A 6 9.47 6.30 -13.10
C LEU A 6 9.57 6.85 -11.68
N THR A 7 9.20 8.11 -11.45
CA THR A 7 9.24 8.70 -10.11
C THR A 7 8.28 7.97 -9.17
N THR A 8 7.03 7.74 -9.58
CA THR A 8 6.06 7.01 -8.76
C THR A 8 6.47 5.56 -8.56
N PHE A 9 6.99 4.88 -9.60
CA PHE A 9 7.49 3.52 -9.49
C PHE A 9 8.58 3.41 -8.44
N TRP A 10 9.62 4.24 -8.52
CA TRP A 10 10.71 4.21 -7.54
C TRP A 10 10.25 4.60 -6.14
N LEU A 11 9.38 5.61 -6.01
CA LEU A 11 8.85 6.04 -4.72
C LEU A 11 8.10 4.89 -4.04
N VAL A 12 7.17 4.24 -4.75
CA VAL A 12 6.39 3.12 -4.22
C VAL A 12 7.28 1.90 -3.99
N PHE A 13 8.19 1.59 -4.91
CA PHE A 13 9.11 0.46 -4.77
C PHE A 13 9.97 0.60 -3.51
N LEU A 14 10.53 1.78 -3.25
CA LEU A 14 11.33 2.04 -2.04
C LEU A 14 10.45 2.04 -0.78
N ALA A 15 9.22 2.57 -0.85
CA ALA A 15 8.31 2.60 0.29
C ALA A 15 7.84 1.20 0.72
N GLU A 16 7.67 0.28 -0.23
CA GLU A 16 7.18 -1.07 0.00
C GLU A 16 8.30 -2.09 0.27
N LEU A 17 9.57 -1.73 0.05
CA LEU A 17 10.72 -2.61 0.26
C LEU A 17 10.84 -3.04 1.73
N GLY A 18 10.77 -4.35 1.97
CA GLY A 18 10.91 -4.93 3.32
C GLY A 18 9.64 -4.89 4.16
N ASP A 19 8.48 -4.58 3.56
CA ASP A 19 7.21 -4.62 4.29
C ASP A 19 6.80 -6.05 4.71
N LYS A 20 5.93 -6.14 5.71
CA LYS A 20 5.34 -7.37 6.23
C LYS A 20 4.67 -8.20 5.13
N THR A 21 4.09 -7.57 4.11
CA THR A 21 3.52 -8.28 2.96
C THR A 21 4.59 -9.03 2.15
N GLN A 22 5.78 -8.45 1.97
CA GLN A 22 6.91 -9.13 1.31
C GLN A 22 7.39 -10.33 2.13
N LEU A 23 7.49 -10.20 3.46
CA LEU A 23 7.83 -11.34 4.31
C LEU A 23 6.78 -12.45 4.24
N ALA A 24 5.49 -12.11 4.24
CA ALA A 24 4.40 -13.08 4.10
C ALA A 24 4.47 -13.83 2.76
N THR A 25 4.75 -13.13 1.65
CA THR A 25 4.90 -13.78 0.34
C THR A 25 6.13 -14.69 0.29
N MET A 26 7.27 -14.28 0.88
CA MET A 26 8.45 -15.14 1.01
C MET A 26 8.17 -16.40 1.82
N LEU A 27 7.41 -16.28 2.92
CA LEU A 27 6.98 -17.42 3.73
C LEU A 27 6.05 -18.37 2.95
N LEU A 28 5.12 -17.84 2.16
CA LEU A 28 4.24 -18.65 1.30
C LEU A 28 5.04 -19.42 0.25
N VAL A 29 6.06 -18.79 -0.36
CA VAL A 29 6.99 -19.47 -1.28
C VAL A 29 7.75 -20.57 -0.54
N ALA A 30 8.25 -20.31 0.67
CA ALA A 30 8.99 -21.29 1.46
C ALA A 30 8.13 -22.52 1.82
N GLN A 31 6.84 -22.31 2.12
CA GLN A 31 5.90 -23.39 2.47
C GLN A 31 5.47 -24.23 1.26
N HIS A 32 5.06 -23.57 0.17
CA HIS A 32 4.45 -24.26 -0.98
C HIS A 32 5.45 -24.65 -2.07
N LYS A 33 6.71 -24.18 -1.97
CA LYS A 33 7.80 -24.41 -2.94
C LYS A 33 7.44 -24.04 -4.39
N SER A 34 6.43 -23.18 -4.57
CA SER A 34 5.87 -22.77 -5.87
C SER A 34 6.07 -21.27 -6.11
N PRO A 35 7.30 -20.82 -6.42
CA PRO A 35 7.65 -19.40 -6.46
C PRO A 35 6.85 -18.61 -7.50
N TRP A 36 6.63 -19.18 -8.69
CA TRP A 36 5.92 -18.51 -9.79
C TRP A 36 4.44 -18.28 -9.50
N VAL A 37 3.77 -19.23 -8.85
CA VAL A 37 2.34 -19.12 -8.51
C VAL A 37 2.14 -18.07 -7.42
N VAL A 38 2.98 -18.10 -6.39
CA VAL A 38 2.92 -17.10 -5.30
C VAL A 38 3.26 -15.71 -5.84
N PHE A 39 4.26 -15.59 -6.71
CA PHE A 39 4.59 -14.33 -7.38
C PHE A 39 3.40 -13.79 -8.17
N ALA A 40 2.77 -14.60 -9.01
CA ALA A 40 1.61 -14.17 -9.80
C ALA A 40 0.44 -13.75 -8.90
N GLY A 41 0.14 -14.53 -7.87
CA GLY A 41 -0.92 -14.20 -6.90
C GLY A 41 -0.65 -12.89 -6.15
N ALA A 42 0.57 -12.72 -5.63
CA ALA A 42 0.97 -11.51 -4.92
C ALA A 42 0.98 -10.28 -5.84
N ALA A 43 1.47 -10.42 -7.08
CA ALA A 43 1.48 -9.34 -8.06
C ALA A 43 0.06 -8.90 -8.43
N ILE A 44 -0.85 -9.86 -8.67
CA ILE A 44 -2.27 -9.56 -8.95
C ILE A 44 -2.91 -8.88 -7.74
N ALA A 45 -2.67 -9.38 -6.53
CA ALA A 45 -3.21 -8.78 -5.32
C ALA A 45 -2.72 -7.34 -5.12
N LEU A 46 -1.43 -7.07 -5.36
CA LEU A 46 -0.85 -5.73 -5.27
C LEU A 46 -1.50 -4.78 -6.29
N VAL A 47 -1.51 -5.16 -7.58
CA VAL A 47 -2.11 -4.35 -8.65
C VAL A 47 -3.58 -4.08 -8.37
N PHE A 48 -4.33 -5.10 -7.93
CA PHE A 48 -5.75 -4.98 -7.64
C PHE A 48 -6.00 -4.06 -6.43
N SER A 49 -5.23 -4.22 -5.35
CA SER A 49 -5.32 -3.36 -4.17
C SER A 49 -5.00 -1.89 -4.51
N SER A 50 -3.92 -1.64 -5.26
CA SER A 50 -3.58 -0.30 -5.73
C SER A 50 -4.65 0.30 -6.65
N LEU A 51 -5.21 -0.50 -7.56
CA LEU A 51 -6.28 -0.06 -8.45
C LEU A 51 -7.51 0.37 -7.65
N LEU A 52 -7.96 -0.46 -6.70
CA LEU A 52 -9.08 -0.10 -5.82
C LEU A 52 -8.76 1.19 -5.04
N GLY A 53 -7.58 1.29 -4.44
CA GLY A 53 -7.16 2.48 -3.71
C GLY A 53 -7.23 3.76 -4.56
N VAL A 54 -6.75 3.71 -5.80
CA VAL A 54 -6.80 4.85 -6.74
C VAL A 54 -8.23 5.15 -7.18
N LEU A 55 -9.05 4.14 -7.49
CA LEU A 55 -10.43 4.34 -7.91
C LEU A 55 -11.26 5.00 -6.80
N PHE A 56 -11.19 4.49 -5.58
CA PHE A 56 -11.91 5.08 -4.44
C PHE A 56 -11.33 6.44 -4.07
N GLY A 57 -10.02 6.56 -3.95
CA GLY A 57 -9.34 7.81 -3.59
C GLY A 57 -9.62 8.95 -4.58
N SER A 58 -9.53 8.66 -5.88
CA SER A 58 -9.82 9.65 -6.92
C SER A 58 -11.30 10.03 -7.00
N THR A 59 -12.20 9.09 -6.71
CA THR A 59 -13.65 9.37 -6.65
C THR A 59 -13.96 10.29 -5.47
N ILE A 60 -13.44 9.98 -4.28
CA ILE A 60 -13.65 10.81 -3.08
C ILE A 60 -13.05 12.21 -3.28
N ALA A 61 -11.88 12.31 -3.90
CA ALA A 61 -11.22 13.59 -4.20
C ALA A 61 -12.01 14.51 -5.15
N ARG A 62 -13.01 13.98 -5.88
CA ARG A 62 -13.91 14.81 -6.70
C ARG A 62 -15.01 15.49 -5.88
N PHE A 63 -15.40 14.90 -4.74
CA PHE A 63 -16.49 15.40 -3.91
C PHE A 63 -15.99 16.12 -2.65
N VAL A 64 -14.80 15.79 -2.17
CA VAL A 64 -14.23 16.32 -0.94
C VAL A 64 -13.02 17.21 -1.26
N PRO A 65 -12.95 18.45 -0.73
CA PRO A 65 -11.78 19.31 -0.92
C PRO A 65 -10.51 18.65 -0.36
N GLN A 66 -9.41 18.77 -1.11
CA GLN A 66 -8.12 18.14 -0.81
C GLN A 66 -7.59 18.46 0.60
N ASN A 67 -7.89 19.63 1.14
CA ASN A 67 -7.48 20.03 2.49
C ASN A 67 -8.07 19.10 3.57
N TYR A 68 -9.34 18.71 3.44
CA TYR A 68 -9.99 17.81 4.40
C TYR A 68 -9.43 16.38 4.30
N ILE A 69 -9.09 15.94 3.08
CA ILE A 69 -8.48 14.63 2.85
C ILE A 69 -7.10 14.57 3.52
N GLN A 70 -6.26 15.59 3.33
CA GLN A 70 -4.93 15.66 3.94
C GLN A 70 -5.00 15.74 5.47
N SER A 71 -5.85 16.61 6.03
CA SER A 71 -6.03 16.70 7.48
C SER A 71 -6.57 15.40 8.07
N GLY A 72 -7.54 14.75 7.41
CA GLY A 72 -8.09 13.46 7.85
C GLY A 72 -7.06 12.34 7.84
N ALA A 73 -6.22 12.27 6.79
CA ALA A 73 -5.12 11.32 6.70
C ALA A 73 -4.10 11.54 7.84
N GLY A 74 -3.72 12.79 8.10
CA GLY A 74 -2.82 13.14 9.19
C GLY A 74 -3.35 12.78 10.57
N VAL A 75 -4.61 13.10 10.86
CA VAL A 75 -5.26 12.72 12.13
C VAL A 75 -5.30 11.21 12.29
N THR A 76 -5.67 10.48 11.25
CA THR A 76 -5.71 9.00 11.27
C THR A 76 -4.30 8.44 11.55
N PHE A 77 -3.27 9.01 10.93
CA PHE A 77 -1.89 8.59 11.14
C PHE A 77 -1.42 8.82 12.59
N ILE A 78 -1.78 9.96 13.19
CA ILE A 78 -1.50 10.26 14.60
C ILE A 78 -2.22 9.27 15.52
N ILE A 79 -3.49 8.97 15.25
CA ILE A 79 -4.28 8.01 16.03
C ILE A 79 -3.64 6.63 15.99
N ILE A 80 -3.31 6.12 14.79
CA ILE A 80 -2.67 4.81 14.64
C ILE A 80 -1.31 4.80 15.33
N GLY A 81 -0.50 5.85 15.16
CA GLY A 81 0.78 5.99 15.84
C GLY A 81 0.65 5.98 17.36
N ALA A 82 -0.32 6.70 17.91
CA ALA A 82 -0.59 6.69 19.34
C ALA A 82 -1.06 5.31 19.84
N LEU A 83 -1.96 4.65 19.12
CA LEU A 83 -2.42 3.29 19.46
C LEU A 83 -1.27 2.28 19.49
N LEU A 84 -0.35 2.36 18.52
CA LEU A 84 0.87 1.55 18.48
C LEU A 84 1.78 1.85 19.69
N LEU A 85 1.98 3.12 20.04
CA LEU A 85 2.79 3.51 21.20
C LEU A 85 2.23 3.01 22.53
N PHE A 86 0.91 3.00 22.68
CA PHE A 86 0.24 2.51 23.89
C PHE A 86 0.04 0.98 23.91
N GLY A 87 0.56 0.26 22.92
CA GLY A 87 0.47 -1.20 22.84
C GLY A 87 -0.97 -1.72 22.78
N LYS A 88 -1.89 -0.91 22.25
CA LYS A 88 -3.30 -1.29 22.06
C LYS A 88 -3.55 -2.06 20.76
N PHE A 89 -2.48 -2.50 20.13
CA PHE A 89 -2.42 -3.26 18.88
C PHE A 89 -1.32 -4.31 19.00
#